data_AF-A0A7V9TUS4-F1
#
_entry.id   AF-A0A7V9TUS4-F1
#
_cell.length_a   1.000
_cell.length_b   1.000
_cell.length_c   1.000
_cell.angle_alpha   90.00
_cell.angle_beta   90.00
_cell.angle_gamma   90.00
#
_symmetry.space_group_name_H-M   'P 1'
#
loop_
_entity.id
_entity.type
_entity.pdbx_description
1 polymer ?
#
loop_
_entity_poly.entity_id
_entity_poly.type
_entity_poly.pdbx_seq_one_letter_code
_entity_poly.pdbx_strand_id
1 'polypeptide(L)'
;MPECLIRIVSQLTHTRRSVAVIEKHASPSANLGGFFGLAGDSDNKYHRKSFDYWVGGHHVNERFHGWNKSQHDGKYTRCFVFKNVSAAERLYGFLCRPKTDDENYEMCVLVLYAEKKKWKTDTAELERAKAMINDPDVLAALRDPKLFTKGEGKKK
;
A
#
# COMPACT_ATOMS: atom_id res chain seq x y z
N MET A 1 -2.62 11.73 -20.53
CA MET A 1 -3.60 11.39 -19.47
C MET A 1 -2.87 10.55 -18.46
N PRO A 2 -2.99 10.78 -17.14
CA PRO A 2 -2.23 10.01 -16.16
C PRO A 2 -2.57 8.52 -16.31
N GLU A 3 -1.54 7.69 -16.51
CA GLU A 3 -1.68 6.24 -16.75
C GLU A 3 -1.73 5.44 -15.44
N CYS A 4 -1.97 6.12 -14.32
CA CYS A 4 -2.03 5.52 -12.98
C CYS A 4 -3.48 5.47 -12.47
N LEU A 5 -3.92 4.28 -12.05
CA LEU A 5 -5.18 4.07 -11.36
C LEU A 5 -4.89 3.54 -9.95
N ILE A 6 -5.38 4.27 -8.94
CA ILE A 6 -5.26 3.90 -7.53
C ILE A 6 -6.65 3.57 -7.00
N ARG A 7 -6.79 2.46 -6.26
CA ARG A 7 -8.02 2.09 -5.57
C ARG A 7 -7.77 1.90 -4.08
N ILE A 8 -8.66 2.46 -3.26
CA ILE A 8 -8.69 2.22 -1.81
C ILE A 8 -9.23 0.80 -1.56
N VAL A 9 -8.49 -0.02 -0.81
CA VAL A 9 -8.83 -1.42 -0.51
C VAL A 9 -9.25 -1.65 0.94
N SER A 10 -8.83 -0.76 1.85
CA SER A 10 -9.32 -0.74 3.23
C SER A 10 -9.35 0.71 3.72
N GLN A 11 -10.48 1.08 4.32
CA GLN A 11 -10.70 2.36 4.96
C GLN A 11 -11.76 2.18 6.04
N LEU A 12 -11.47 2.62 7.26
CA LEU A 12 -12.46 2.67 8.33
C LEU A 12 -12.93 4.12 8.48
N THR A 13 -14.24 4.31 8.55
CA THR A 13 -14.93 5.63 8.54
C THR A 13 -14.46 6.58 9.64
N HIS A 14 -13.97 6.05 10.76
CA HIS A 14 -13.55 6.83 11.94
C HIS A 14 -12.03 6.95 12.07
N THR A 15 -11.28 6.44 11.09
CA THR A 15 -9.82 6.43 11.15
C THR A 15 -9.24 7.43 10.18
N ARG A 16 -8.12 8.03 10.55
CA ARG A 16 -7.31 8.88 9.68
C ARG A 16 -6.32 8.06 8.84
N ARG A 17 -6.69 6.81 8.50
CA ARG A 17 -5.84 5.91 7.73
C ARG A 17 -6.60 5.20 6.63
N SER A 18 -5.87 4.83 5.57
CA SER A 18 -6.38 3.94 4.52
C SER A 18 -5.26 3.18 3.85
N VAL A 19 -5.60 2.02 3.30
CA VAL A 19 -4.72 1.26 2.41
C VAL A 19 -5.28 1.35 1.00
N ALA A 20 -4.42 1.68 0.05
CA ALA A 20 -4.72 1.74 -1.38
C ALA A 20 -3.74 0.87 -2.18
N VAL A 21 -4.10 0.55 -3.41
CA VAL A 21 -3.29 -0.25 -4.33
C VAL A 21 -3.22 0.45 -5.67
N ILE A 22 -2.09 0.31 -6.36
CA ILE A 22 -1.96 0.71 -7.76
C ILE A 22 -2.51 -0.43 -8.63
N GLU A 23 -3.66 -0.19 -9.27
CA GLU A 23 -4.34 -1.15 -10.14
C GLU A 23 -3.85 -1.12 -11.57
N LYS A 24 -3.42 0.06 -12.01
CA LYS A 24 -2.86 0.28 -13.34
C LYS A 24 -1.76 1.31 -13.22
N HIS A 25 -0.66 1.07 -13.91
CA HIS A 25 0.45 1.98 -14.05
C HIS A 25 1.14 1.72 -15.39
N ALA A 26 1.77 2.74 -15.97
CA ALA A 26 2.57 2.58 -17.19
C ALA A 26 3.71 1.57 -17.00
N SER A 27 4.38 1.65 -15.84
CA SER A 27 5.40 0.67 -15.46
C SER A 27 4.76 -0.65 -15.01
N PRO A 28 5.12 -1.81 -15.63
CA PRO A 28 4.64 -3.11 -15.21
C PRO A 28 5.09 -3.50 -13.79
N SER A 29 6.13 -2.83 -13.25
CA SER A 29 6.62 -3.09 -11.90
C SER A 29 5.71 -2.53 -10.80
N ALA A 30 4.66 -1.77 -11.13
CA ALA A 30 3.79 -1.11 -10.15
C ALA A 30 2.31 -1.51 -10.33
N ASN A 31 2.05 -2.79 -10.64
CA ASN A 31 0.70 -3.29 -10.85
C ASN A 31 0.36 -4.40 -9.86
N LEU A 32 -0.26 -4.02 -8.74
CA LEU A 32 -0.77 -4.93 -7.72
C LEU A 32 -2.24 -5.30 -7.92
N GLY A 33 -2.94 -4.64 -8.86
CA GLY A 33 -4.34 -4.96 -9.17
C GLY A 33 -4.52 -6.44 -9.51
N GLY A 34 -3.55 -7.01 -10.23
CA GLY A 34 -3.49 -8.44 -10.51
C GLY A 34 -3.43 -9.31 -9.26
N PHE A 35 -2.63 -8.96 -8.25
CA PHE A 35 -2.50 -9.76 -7.01
C PHE A 35 -3.84 -9.90 -6.27
N PHE A 36 -4.62 -8.82 -6.13
CA PHE A 36 -5.93 -8.92 -5.46
C PHE A 36 -6.97 -9.72 -6.25
N GLY A 37 -6.79 -9.87 -7.56
CA GLY A 37 -7.59 -10.78 -8.38
C GLY A 37 -7.06 -12.21 -8.45
N LEU A 38 -5.79 -12.44 -8.11
CA LEU A 38 -5.09 -13.73 -8.23
C LEU A 38 -4.87 -14.45 -6.89
N ALA A 39 -4.82 -13.73 -5.77
CA ALA A 39 -4.64 -14.31 -4.46
C ALA A 39 -5.88 -15.12 -4.03
N GLY A 40 -5.66 -16.30 -3.45
CA GLY A 40 -6.74 -17.12 -2.92
C GLY A 40 -7.54 -16.40 -1.83
N ASP A 41 -8.79 -16.82 -1.63
CA ASP A 41 -9.69 -16.19 -0.66
C ASP A 41 -9.11 -16.09 0.76
N SER A 42 -8.29 -17.06 1.18
CA SER A 42 -7.63 -17.07 2.50
C SER A 42 -6.53 -16.03 2.63
N ASP A 43 -5.67 -15.88 1.62
CA ASP A 43 -4.53 -14.95 1.65
C ASP A 43 -5.04 -13.50 1.54
N ASN A 44 -6.05 -13.31 0.70
CA ASN A 44 -6.81 -12.07 0.64
C ASN A 44 -7.47 -11.72 2.00
N LYS A 45 -8.03 -12.70 2.73
CA LYS A 45 -8.57 -12.47 4.08
C LYS A 45 -7.50 -12.08 5.08
N TYR A 46 -6.32 -12.72 5.05
CA TYR A 46 -5.23 -12.40 5.97
C TYR A 46 -4.71 -10.97 5.74
N HIS A 47 -4.47 -10.60 4.48
CA HIS A 47 -4.02 -9.25 4.14
C HIS A 47 -5.06 -8.20 4.49
N ARG A 48 -6.35 -8.44 4.18
CA ARG A 48 -7.44 -7.54 4.60
C ARG A 48 -7.46 -7.33 6.10
N LYS A 49 -7.40 -8.40 6.90
CA LYS A 49 -7.32 -8.29 8.36
C LYS A 49 -6.10 -7.49 8.81
N SER A 50 -4.95 -7.67 8.15
CA SER A 50 -3.74 -6.90 8.47
C SER A 50 -3.89 -5.41 8.13
N PHE A 51 -4.54 -5.09 7.02
CA PHE A 51 -4.87 -3.71 6.66
C PHE A 51 -5.79 -3.07 7.68
N ASP A 52 -6.87 -3.75 8.06
CA ASP A 52 -7.83 -3.23 9.03
C ASP A 52 -7.18 -2.99 10.41
N TYR A 53 -6.27 -3.86 10.83
CA TYR A 53 -5.48 -3.64 12.05
C TYR A 53 -4.62 -2.37 11.94
N TRP A 54 -3.90 -2.17 10.83
CA TRP A 54 -3.06 -0.99 10.66
C TRP A 54 -3.88 0.30 10.54
N VAL A 55 -4.98 0.25 9.79
CA VAL A 55 -5.95 1.35 9.64
C VAL A 55 -6.57 1.72 10.98
N GLY A 56 -6.89 0.72 11.81
CA GLY A 56 -7.37 0.89 13.18
C GLY A 56 -6.34 1.45 14.17
N GLY A 57 -5.11 1.72 13.74
CA GLY A 57 -4.08 2.30 14.60
C GLY A 57 -3.20 1.28 15.33
N HIS A 58 -3.43 -0.02 15.15
CA HIS A 58 -2.67 -1.04 15.85
C HIS A 58 -1.24 -1.16 15.31
N HIS A 59 -0.31 -1.54 16.18
CA HIS A 59 1.08 -1.81 15.82
C HIS A 59 1.39 -3.28 16.06
N VAL A 60 1.47 -4.06 14.98
CA VAL A 60 1.74 -5.51 15.02
C VAL A 60 2.89 -5.81 14.08
N ASN A 61 4.11 -5.78 14.63
CA ASN A 61 5.34 -5.89 13.84
C ASN A 61 5.40 -7.17 13.01
N GLU A 62 4.77 -8.26 13.44
CA GLU A 62 4.70 -9.53 12.71
C GLU A 62 3.92 -9.39 11.39
N ARG A 63 2.91 -8.51 11.35
CA ARG A 63 2.02 -8.30 10.21
C ARG A 63 2.44 -7.16 9.31
N PHE A 64 3.00 -6.11 9.87
CA PHE A 64 3.41 -4.95 9.10
C PHE A 64 4.43 -4.10 9.85
N HIS A 65 5.25 -3.35 9.10
CA HIS A 65 6.13 -2.35 9.68
C HIS A 65 6.57 -1.35 8.62
N GLY A 66 7.06 -0.20 9.09
CA GLY A 66 7.88 0.73 8.32
C GLY A 66 9.30 0.76 8.87
N TRP A 67 10.10 1.72 8.40
CA TRP A 67 11.47 1.95 8.87
C TRP A 67 11.58 3.30 9.55
N ASN A 68 12.42 3.39 10.57
CA ASN A 68 12.72 4.64 11.26
C ASN A 68 14.03 5.28 10.74
N LYS A 69 14.36 6.47 11.25
CA LYS A 69 15.55 7.23 10.81
C LYS A 69 16.88 6.55 11.13
N SER A 70 16.96 5.72 12.19
CA SER A 70 18.21 5.01 12.53
C SER A 70 18.44 3.77 11.66
N GLN A 71 17.47 3.38 10.84
CA GLN A 71 17.58 2.29 9.90
C GLN A 71 17.87 2.81 8.49
N HIS A 72 18.84 2.19 7.81
CA HIS A 72 19.19 2.53 6.42
C HIS A 72 19.42 4.04 6.20
N ASP A 73 20.05 4.72 7.16
CA ASP A 73 20.31 6.17 7.12
C ASP A 73 19.05 7.01 6.82
N GLY A 74 17.87 6.53 7.26
CA GLY A 74 16.58 7.17 7.06
C GLY A 74 16.01 7.06 5.64
N LYS A 75 16.70 6.35 4.73
CA LYS A 75 16.36 6.25 3.30
C LYS A 75 14.96 5.70 3.02
N TYR A 76 14.48 4.79 3.86
CA TYR A 76 13.21 4.08 3.68
C TYR A 76 12.14 4.47 4.71
N THR A 77 12.27 5.64 5.33
CA THR A 77 11.32 6.13 6.37
C THR A 77 9.87 6.26 5.89
N ARG A 78 9.68 6.40 4.57
CA ARG A 78 8.36 6.41 3.94
C ARG A 78 7.94 5.07 3.36
N CYS A 79 8.81 4.06 3.33
CA CYS A 79 8.44 2.74 2.85
C CYS A 79 7.66 1.98 3.92
N PHE A 80 6.78 1.10 3.49
CA PHE A 80 5.95 0.28 4.38
C PHE A 80 5.76 -1.10 3.78
N VAL A 81 5.61 -2.12 4.63
CA VAL A 81 5.39 -3.49 4.17
C VAL A 81 4.35 -4.21 5.03
N PHE A 82 3.44 -4.92 4.38
CA PHE A 82 2.58 -5.94 4.98
C PHE A 82 3.15 -7.33 4.70
N LYS A 83 3.02 -8.23 5.66
CA LYS A 83 3.68 -9.54 5.69
C LYS A 83 2.64 -10.61 6.00
N ASN A 84 2.62 -11.67 5.21
CA ASN A 84 1.96 -12.93 5.54
C ASN A 84 3.06 -13.98 5.75
N VAL A 85 3.46 -14.18 7.01
CA VAL A 85 4.62 -15.05 7.33
C VAL A 85 4.34 -16.50 6.96
N SER A 86 3.10 -16.98 7.16
CA SER A 86 2.69 -18.35 6.85
C SER A 86 2.73 -18.67 5.37
N ALA A 87 2.34 -17.73 4.51
CA ALA A 87 2.40 -17.91 3.06
C ALA A 87 3.70 -17.38 2.44
N ALA A 88 4.63 -16.88 3.28
CA ALA A 88 5.86 -16.22 2.86
C ALA A 88 5.64 -15.03 1.91
N GLU A 89 4.52 -14.32 2.03
CA GLU A 89 4.17 -13.22 1.12
C GLU A 89 4.47 -11.85 1.74
N ARG A 90 4.75 -10.88 0.86
CA ARG A 90 4.92 -9.48 1.25
C ARG A 90 4.30 -8.55 0.24
N LEU A 91 3.64 -7.52 0.76
CA LEU A 91 3.14 -6.39 0.00
C LEU A 91 3.91 -5.15 0.38
N TYR A 92 4.65 -4.59 -0.57
CA TYR A 92 5.46 -3.41 -0.36
C TYR A 92 4.74 -2.17 -0.89
N GLY A 93 4.93 -1.07 -0.19
CA GLY A 93 4.33 0.20 -0.53
C GLY A 93 5.02 1.37 0.17
N PHE A 94 4.34 2.49 0.19
CA PHE A 94 4.81 3.69 0.86
C PHE A 94 3.69 4.44 1.58
N LEU A 95 4.08 5.26 2.56
CA LEU A 95 3.21 6.14 3.31
C LEU A 95 3.19 7.55 2.69
N CYS A 96 1.99 8.10 2.56
CA CYS A 96 1.76 9.47 2.12
C CYS A 96 0.57 10.11 2.86
N ARG A 97 0.43 11.42 2.73
CA ARG A 97 -0.69 12.21 3.25
C ARG A 97 -1.37 12.92 2.08
N PRO A 98 -2.28 12.24 1.37
CA PRO A 98 -2.79 12.75 0.10
C PRO A 98 -3.84 13.87 0.28
N LYS A 99 -4.46 13.97 1.46
CA LYS A 99 -5.49 14.96 1.76
C LYS A 99 -4.88 16.28 2.22
N THR A 100 -5.21 17.36 1.53
CA THR A 100 -4.79 18.72 1.92
C THR A 100 -5.67 19.31 3.01
N ASP A 101 -6.89 18.80 3.18
CA ASP A 101 -7.87 19.21 4.19
C ASP A 101 -7.74 18.45 5.53
N ASP A 102 -7.03 17.31 5.53
CA ASP A 102 -6.70 16.54 6.72
C ASP A 102 -5.25 16.07 6.66
N GLU A 103 -4.33 16.90 7.17
CA GLU A 103 -2.88 16.59 7.22
C GLU A 103 -2.56 15.34 8.06
N ASN A 104 -3.48 14.93 8.94
CA ASN A 104 -3.28 13.73 9.75
C ASN A 104 -3.75 12.46 9.04
N TYR A 105 -4.39 12.59 7.87
CA TYR A 105 -4.81 11.46 7.07
C TYR A 105 -3.62 10.78 6.39
N GLU A 106 -3.29 9.57 6.83
CA GLU A 106 -2.16 8.79 6.35
C GLU A 106 -2.64 7.61 5.48
N MET A 107 -2.18 7.57 4.24
CA MET A 107 -2.48 6.48 3.30
C MET A 107 -1.24 5.61 3.10
N CYS A 108 -1.42 4.29 3.12
CA CYS A 108 -0.43 3.34 2.63
C CYS A 108 -0.80 2.93 1.20
N VAL A 109 0.06 3.26 0.24
CA VAL A 109 -0.11 2.88 -1.17
C VAL A 109 0.76 1.67 -1.46
N LEU A 110 0.13 0.53 -1.70
CA LEU A 110 0.82 -0.70 -2.06
C LEU A 110 1.15 -0.70 -3.56
N VAL A 111 2.38 -1.10 -3.86
CA VAL A 111 2.97 -1.06 -5.21
C VAL A 111 3.38 -2.46 -5.70
N LEU A 112 3.96 -3.28 -4.83
CA LEU A 112 4.59 -4.55 -5.21
C LEU A 112 4.12 -5.72 -4.35
N TYR A 113 4.06 -6.89 -4.97
CA TYR A 113 3.95 -8.17 -4.29
C TYR A 113 5.26 -8.94 -4.48
N ALA A 114 5.70 -9.62 -3.44
CA ALA A 114 6.80 -10.58 -3.55
C ALA A 114 6.53 -11.81 -2.69
N GLU A 115 6.68 -12.97 -3.31
CA GLU A 115 6.88 -14.23 -2.59
C GLU A 115 8.31 -14.31 -2.10
N LYS A 116 8.45 -14.61 -0.82
CA LYS A 116 9.72 -14.51 -0.14
C LYS A 116 10.32 -15.89 0.08
N LYS A 117 11.44 -16.16 -0.60
CA LYS A 117 12.22 -17.39 -0.38
C LYS A 117 13.23 -17.29 0.78
N LYS A 118 13.49 -16.09 1.33
CA LYS A 118 14.57 -15.84 2.33
C LYS A 118 14.10 -14.97 3.51
N TRP A 119 14.83 -14.93 4.63
CA TRP A 119 14.39 -14.22 5.86
C TRP A 119 14.62 -12.69 5.88
N LYS A 120 15.44 -12.13 4.99
CA LYS A 120 15.71 -10.67 4.95
C LYS A 120 14.80 -9.89 4.01
N THR A 121 14.50 -8.63 4.34
CA THR A 121 13.79 -7.72 3.43
C THR A 121 14.68 -7.41 2.24
N ASP A 122 14.16 -7.63 1.04
CA ASP A 122 14.87 -7.30 -0.18
C ASP A 122 14.90 -5.79 -0.39
N THR A 123 16.10 -5.22 -0.40
CA THR A 123 16.33 -3.80 -0.63
C THR A 123 15.90 -3.36 -2.02
N ALA A 124 15.92 -4.26 -3.02
CA ALA A 124 15.46 -3.93 -4.37
C ALA A 124 13.95 -3.59 -4.38
N GLU A 125 13.14 -4.32 -3.61
CA GLU A 125 11.71 -4.01 -3.48
C GLU A 125 11.47 -2.68 -2.77
N LEU A 126 12.29 -2.35 -1.78
CA LEU A 126 12.20 -1.06 -1.08
C LEU A 126 12.57 0.10 -2.00
N GLU A 127 13.59 -0.05 -2.84
CA GLU A 127 13.95 0.98 -3.82
C GLU A 127 12.85 1.18 -4.86
N ARG A 128 12.23 0.10 -5.33
CA ARG A 128 11.08 0.20 -6.23
C ARG A 128 9.90 0.90 -5.58
N ALA A 129 9.53 0.52 -4.35
CA ALA A 129 8.45 1.19 -3.62
C ALA A 129 8.76 2.67 -3.37
N LYS A 130 10.03 2.99 -3.04
CA LYS A 130 10.50 4.35 -2.85
C LYS A 130 10.43 5.17 -4.14
N ALA A 131 10.77 4.60 -5.29
CA ALA A 131 10.71 5.31 -6.57
C ALA A 131 9.30 5.84 -6.88
N MET A 132 8.27 5.07 -6.53
CA MET A 132 6.87 5.48 -6.74
C MET A 132 6.42 6.68 -5.90
N ILE A 133 7.14 6.99 -4.81
CA ILE A 133 6.78 8.11 -3.93
C ILE A 133 6.79 9.45 -4.67
N ASN A 134 7.71 9.60 -5.63
CA ASN A 134 7.89 10.83 -6.40
C ASN A 134 7.46 10.66 -7.86
N ASP A 135 6.80 9.54 -8.18
CA ASP A 135 6.31 9.29 -9.53
C ASP A 135 5.19 10.28 -9.88
N PRO A 136 5.31 11.04 -10.99
CA PRO A 136 4.33 12.07 -11.34
C PRO A 136 2.92 11.53 -11.55
N ASP A 137 2.75 10.33 -12.12
CA ASP A 137 1.44 9.75 -12.40
C ASP A 137 0.78 9.26 -11.10
N VAL A 138 1.56 8.68 -10.19
CA VAL A 138 1.09 8.34 -8.83
C VAL A 138 0.68 9.59 -8.07
N LEU A 139 1.51 10.65 -8.10
CA LEU A 139 1.19 11.91 -7.43
C LEU A 139 -0.06 12.57 -8.01
N ALA A 140 -0.25 12.52 -9.33
CA ALA A 140 -1.45 13.02 -9.99
C ALA A 140 -2.70 12.22 -9.55
N ALA A 141 -2.61 10.88 -9.52
CA ALA A 141 -3.70 10.02 -9.08
C ALA A 141 -4.08 10.21 -7.61
N LEU A 142 -3.10 10.41 -6.72
CA LEU A 142 -3.33 10.67 -5.29
C LEU A 142 -4.02 12.01 -5.02
N ARG A 143 -3.88 12.98 -5.94
CA ARG A 143 -4.52 14.29 -5.86
C ARG A 143 -5.90 14.32 -6.49
N ASP A 144 -6.31 13.28 -7.20
CA ASP A 144 -7.64 13.22 -7.82
C ASP A 144 -8.72 13.12 -6.72
N PRO A 145 -9.63 14.10 -6.60
CA PRO A 145 -10.72 14.04 -5.62
C PRO A 145 -11.58 12.78 -5.75
N LYS A 146 -11.69 12.20 -6.96
CA LYS A 146 -12.47 10.98 -7.22
C LYS A 146 -11.93 9.76 -6.49
N LEU A 147 -10.65 9.77 -6.10
CA LEU A 147 -10.05 8.68 -5.31
C LEU A 147 -10.78 8.48 -3.96
N PHE A 148 -11.27 9.57 -3.37
CA PHE A 148 -11.91 9.56 -2.05
C PHE A 148 -13.43 9.53 -2.11
N THR A 149 -14.03 9.76 -3.28
CA THR A 149 -15.46 9.56 -3.46
C THR A 149 -15.75 8.07 -3.45
N LYS A 150 -16.58 7.60 -2.51
CA LYS A 150 -17.10 6.23 -2.55
C LYS A 150 -17.71 6.02 -3.93
N GLY A 151 -17.08 5.19 -4.76
CA GLY A 151 -17.73 4.68 -5.95
C GLY A 151 -19.07 4.09 -5.52
N GLU A 152 -20.16 4.60 -6.08
CA GLU A 152 -21.47 4.00 -5.92
C GLU A 152 -21.32 2.50 -6.16
N GLY A 153 -21.54 1.72 -5.11
CA GLY A 153 -21.38 0.29 -5.19
C GLY A 153 -22.26 -0.22 -6.32
N LYS A 154 -21.65 -0.79 -7.36
CA LYS A 154 -22.37 -1.70 -8.24
C LYS A 154 -22.81 -2.88 -7.36
N LYS A 155 -24.04 -2.77 -6.85
CA LYS A 155 -24.84 -3.92 -6.45
C LYS A 155 -24.87 -4.84 -7.66
N LYS A 156 -24.17 -5.97 -7.58
CA LYS A 156 -24.52 -7.15 -8.34
C LYS A 156 -25.46 -7.98 -7.48
#